data_AF-A0A0D6JN38-F1
#
_entry.id   AF-A0A0D6JN38-F1
#
_cell.length_a   1.000
_cell.length_b   1.000
_cell.length_c   1.000
_cell.angle_alpha   90.00
_cell.angle_beta   90.00
_cell.angle_gamma   90.00
#
_symmetry.space_group_name_H-M   'P 1'
#
loop_
_entity.id
_entity.type
_entity.pdbx_description
1 polymer ?
#
loop_
_entity_poly.entity_id
_entity_poly.type
_entity_poly.pdbx_seq_one_letter_code
_entity_poly.pdbx_strand_id
1 'polypeptide(L)'
;MRWSLRAVLGSLQLPVAGAGVALLAVVWWTAVTMPPPPPGSDGFAHGLAGFFLLVFGLVGFVLLAGGLLIPPGPGYGVHFTRRQRWLFAYALVAPALAVGGFLGTVILSSALGGLGGLAGSAVSLVVLTAPLAVLVGVGWKGAQVAAARF
;
A
#
# COMPACT_ATOMS: atom_id res chain seq x y z
N MET A 1 -10.84 -2.07 -35.49
CA MET A 1 -10.23 -3.11 -34.63
C MET A 1 -11.04 -3.22 -33.35
N ARG A 2 -11.71 -4.34 -33.07
CA ARG A 2 -12.41 -4.57 -31.80
C ARG A 2 -11.37 -5.03 -30.78
N TRP A 3 -11.00 -4.14 -29.86
CA TRP A 3 -10.11 -4.51 -28.76
C TRP A 3 -10.80 -5.56 -27.89
N SER A 4 -10.11 -6.65 -27.56
CA SER A 4 -10.66 -7.61 -26.60
C SER A 4 -10.69 -6.97 -25.21
N LEU A 5 -11.74 -7.24 -24.43
CA LEU A 5 -11.91 -6.69 -23.07
C LEU A 5 -10.67 -6.93 -22.19
N ARG A 6 -9.98 -8.06 -22.39
CA ARG A 6 -8.69 -8.36 -21.74
C ARG A 6 -7.56 -7.41 -22.11
N ALA A 7 -7.47 -7.00 -23.37
CA ALA A 7 -6.45 -6.05 -23.80
C ALA A 7 -6.67 -4.66 -23.20
N VAL A 8 -7.93 -4.21 -23.17
CA VAL A 8 -8.31 -2.93 -22.57
C VAL A 8 -8.04 -2.95 -21.06
N LEU A 9 -8.56 -3.94 -20.33
CA LEU A 9 -8.34 -4.03 -18.88
C LEU A 9 -6.86 -4.22 -18.53
N GLY A 10 -6.13 -5.02 -19.30
CA GLY A 10 -4.71 -5.23 -19.06
C GLY A 10 -3.83 -4.02 -19.35
N SER A 11 -4.27 -3.11 -20.22
CA SER A 11 -3.58 -1.83 -20.44
C SER A 11 -3.60 -0.92 -19.20
N LEU A 12 -4.55 -1.11 -18.28
CA LEU A 12 -4.70 -0.31 -17.06
C LEU A 12 -3.70 -0.70 -15.96
N GLN A 13 -3.04 -1.86 -16.06
CA GLN A 13 -2.12 -2.34 -15.02
C GLN A 13 -1.04 -1.32 -14.67
N LEU A 14 -0.32 -0.81 -15.68
CA LEU A 14 0.78 0.14 -15.49
C LEU A 14 0.31 1.57 -15.18
N PRO A 15 -0.71 2.14 -15.87
CA PRO A 15 -1.24 3.45 -15.51
C PRO A 15 -1.77 3.52 -14.08
N VAL A 16 -2.52 2.51 -13.63
CA VAL A 16 -3.08 2.49 -12.27
C VAL A 16 -1.97 2.32 -11.24
N ALA A 17 -1.04 1.38 -11.45
CA ALA A 17 0.09 1.22 -10.54
C ALA A 17 1.00 2.46 -10.52
N GLY A 18 1.23 3.08 -11.67
CA GLY A 18 2.00 4.30 -11.83
C GLY A 18 1.37 5.50 -11.15
N ALA A 19 0.05 5.67 -11.25
CA ALA A 19 -0.69 6.69 -10.51
C ALA A 19 -0.55 6.49 -8.99
N GLY A 20 -0.60 5.25 -8.52
CA GLY A 20 -0.33 4.90 -7.13
C GLY A 20 1.07 5.32 -6.67
N VAL A 21 2.10 5.00 -7.46
CA VAL A 21 3.50 5.40 -7.19
C VAL A 21 3.66 6.92 -7.18
N ALA A 22 3.08 7.61 -8.16
CA ALA A 22 3.15 9.07 -8.23
C ALA A 22 2.49 9.73 -7.01
N LEU A 23 1.31 9.25 -6.61
CA LEU A 23 0.62 9.76 -5.43
C LEU A 23 1.43 9.50 -4.15
N LEU A 24 2.01 8.30 -4.00
CA LEU A 24 2.88 7.98 -2.87
C LEU A 24 4.12 8.89 -2.82
N ALA A 25 4.73 9.18 -3.97
CA ALA A 25 5.87 10.08 -4.06
C ALA A 25 5.49 11.52 -3.65
N VAL A 26 4.32 12.00 -4.10
CA VAL A 26 3.80 13.32 -3.69
C VAL A 26 3.54 13.35 -2.18
N VAL A 27 2.85 12.34 -1.64
CA VAL A 27 2.57 12.24 -0.19
C VAL A 27 3.86 12.24 0.63
N TRP A 28 4.84 11.42 0.22
CA TRP A 28 6.15 11.37 0.86
C TRP A 28 6.85 12.73 0.84
N TRP A 29 6.91 13.37 -0.33
CA TRP A 29 7.52 14.68 -0.49
C TRP A 29 6.85 15.71 0.42
N THR A 30 5.52 15.81 0.36
CA THR A 30 4.76 16.76 1.17
C THR A 30 4.96 16.51 2.67
N ALA A 31 4.97 15.25 3.11
CA ALA A 31 5.19 14.90 4.51
C ALA A 31 6.58 15.32 5.02
N VAL A 32 7.64 15.08 4.23
CA VAL A 32 9.01 15.41 4.61
C VAL A 32 9.27 16.92 4.56
N THR A 33 8.63 17.64 3.64
CA THR A 33 8.79 19.10 3.51
C THR A 33 7.80 19.91 4.35
N MET A 34 6.92 19.25 5.11
CA MET A 34 5.89 19.94 5.87
C MET A 34 6.53 20.77 6.99
N PRO A 35 6.29 22.09 7.06
CA PRO A 35 6.83 22.89 8.14
C PRO A 35 6.22 22.48 9.49
N PRO A 36 6.98 22.57 10.59
CA PRO A 36 6.45 22.31 11.92
C PRO A 36 5.32 23.30 12.25
N PRO A 37 4.39 22.91 13.13
CA PRO A 37 3.32 23.80 13.57
C PRO A 37 3.91 25.06 14.24
N PRO A 38 3.35 26.26 13.97
CA PRO A 38 3.84 27.49 14.59
C PRO A 38 3.85 27.42 16.12
N PRO A 39 4.82 28.06 16.79
CA PRO A 39 4.85 28.14 18.26
C PRO A 39 3.56 28.78 18.78
N GLY A 40 2.91 28.15 19.77
CA GLY A 40 1.66 28.63 20.35
C GLY A 40 0.39 28.22 19.59
N SER A 41 0.50 27.48 18.49
CA SER A 41 -0.66 26.81 17.87
C SER A 41 -1.03 25.53 18.62
N ASP A 42 -2.31 25.16 18.57
CA ASP A 42 -2.83 23.90 19.10
C ASP A 42 -2.43 22.67 18.26
N GLY A 43 -1.75 22.89 17.11
CA GLY A 43 -1.30 21.85 16.21
C GLY A 43 -2.42 21.16 15.41
N PHE A 44 -3.67 21.60 15.52
CA PHE A 44 -4.82 20.92 14.91
C PHE A 44 -4.71 20.84 13.39
N ALA A 45 -4.42 21.96 12.73
CA ALA A 45 -4.28 22.00 11.27
C ALA A 45 -3.13 21.11 10.77
N HIS A 46 -2.02 21.06 11.52
CA HIS A 46 -0.89 20.19 11.19
C HIS A 46 -1.25 18.71 11.34
N GLY A 47 -1.95 18.34 12.42
CA GLY A 47 -2.47 16.99 12.60
C GLY A 47 -3.49 16.59 11.54
N LEU A 48 -4.41 17.49 11.17
CA LEU A 48 -5.41 17.25 10.13
C LEU A 48 -4.77 17.03 8.76
N ALA A 49 -3.76 17.82 8.42
CA ALA A 49 -2.99 17.61 7.20
C ALA A 49 -2.24 16.27 7.21
N GLY A 50 -1.63 15.89 8.35
CA GLY A 50 -1.02 14.57 8.53
C GLY A 50 -2.03 13.42 8.32
N PHE A 51 -3.25 13.58 8.83
CA PHE A 51 -4.34 12.63 8.59
C PHE A 51 -4.69 12.49 7.10
N PHE A 52 -4.85 13.60 6.38
CA PHE A 52 -5.12 13.54 4.94
C PHE A 52 -3.95 12.95 4.15
N LEU A 53 -2.70 13.25 4.52
CA LEU A 53 -1.53 12.63 3.92
C LEU A 53 -1.54 11.11 4.11
N LEU A 54 -1.93 10.62 5.29
CA LEU A 54 -2.14 9.19 5.52
C LEU A 54 -3.23 8.60 4.62
N VAL A 55 -4.37 9.27 4.48
CA VAL A 55 -5.46 8.82 3.59
C VAL A 55 -5.00 8.76 2.14
N PHE A 56 -4.33 9.81 1.64
CA PHE A 56 -3.80 9.83 0.28
C PHE A 56 -2.70 8.77 0.08
N GLY A 57 -1.84 8.56 1.09
CA GLY A 57 -0.84 7.51 1.07
C GLY A 57 -1.47 6.12 0.96
N LEU A 58 -2.54 5.86 1.73
CA LEU A 58 -3.30 4.62 1.67
C LEU A 58 -3.93 4.42 0.28
N VAL A 59 -4.56 5.46 -0.29
CA VAL A 59 -5.14 5.41 -1.63
C VAL A 59 -4.05 5.10 -2.67
N GLY A 60 -2.90 5.80 -2.61
CA GLY A 60 -1.78 5.56 -3.51
C GLY A 60 -1.24 4.13 -3.41
N PHE A 61 -1.16 3.60 -2.18
CA PHE A 61 -0.76 2.21 -1.94
C PHE A 61 -1.75 1.19 -2.51
N VAL A 62 -3.05 1.42 -2.31
CA VAL A 62 -4.11 0.57 -2.87
C VAL A 62 -4.10 0.60 -4.40
N LEU A 63 -3.91 1.77 -5.01
CA LEU A 63 -3.76 1.91 -6.47
C LEU A 63 -2.51 1.16 -6.96
N LEU A 64 -1.39 1.24 -6.25
CA LEU A 64 -0.18 0.51 -6.59
C LEU A 64 -0.40 -1.01 -6.52
N ALA A 65 -0.77 -1.55 -5.36
CA ALA A 65 -0.93 -2.98 -5.17
C ALA A 65 -2.09 -3.55 -6.00
N GLY A 66 -3.22 -2.84 -6.09
CA GLY A 66 -4.37 -3.18 -6.91
C GLY A 66 -4.05 -3.13 -8.41
N GLY A 67 -3.33 -2.09 -8.85
CA GLY A 67 -2.85 -1.97 -10.23
C GLY A 67 -1.98 -3.15 -10.64
N LEU A 68 -1.04 -3.57 -9.79
CA LEU A 68 -0.17 -4.73 -10.06
C LEU A 68 -0.91 -6.08 -10.10
N LEU A 69 -2.08 -6.18 -9.46
CA LEU A 69 -2.95 -7.36 -9.53
C LEU A 69 -3.72 -7.49 -10.84
N ILE A 70 -3.93 -6.37 -11.56
CA ILE A 70 -4.63 -6.37 -12.85
C ILE A 70 -3.89 -7.32 -13.81
N PRO A 71 -4.58 -8.33 -14.39
CA PRO A 71 -3.95 -9.22 -15.35
C PRO A 71 -3.44 -8.43 -16.57
N PRO A 72 -2.17 -8.63 -16.99
CA PRO A 72 -1.63 -7.95 -18.16
C PRO A 72 -2.40 -8.35 -19.43
N GLY A 73 -2.46 -7.41 -20.37
CA GLY A 73 -3.06 -7.61 -21.68
C GLY A 73 -2.07 -8.25 -22.66
N PRO A 74 -2.53 -8.77 -23.81
CA PRO A 74 -1.62 -9.24 -24.85
C PRO A 74 -0.68 -8.09 -25.27
N GLY A 75 0.64 -8.27 -25.09
CA GLY A 75 1.65 -7.27 -25.45
C GLY A 75 1.78 -6.06 -24.51
N TYR A 76 1.02 -5.99 -23.41
CA TYR A 76 1.03 -4.86 -22.48
C TYR A 76 1.09 -5.31 -21.01
N GLY A 77 1.91 -4.64 -20.20
CA GLY A 77 2.01 -4.86 -18.77
C GLY A 77 3.08 -5.87 -18.33
N VAL A 78 3.11 -6.17 -17.03
CA VAL A 78 4.11 -7.05 -16.42
C VAL A 78 3.47 -8.36 -15.99
N HIS A 79 4.04 -9.46 -16.50
CA HIS A 79 3.58 -10.81 -16.20
C HIS A 79 4.15 -11.31 -14.86
N PHE A 80 3.36 -11.14 -13.80
CA PHE A 80 3.65 -11.71 -12.49
C PHE A 80 3.15 -13.15 -12.36
N THR A 81 3.96 -13.98 -11.70
CA THR A 81 3.58 -15.36 -11.35
C THR A 81 2.47 -15.37 -10.29
N ARG A 82 1.81 -16.51 -10.11
CA ARG A 82 0.74 -16.66 -9.08
C ARG A 82 1.25 -16.31 -7.68
N ARG A 83 2.48 -16.70 -7.33
CA ARG A 83 3.10 -16.39 -6.02
C ARG A 83 3.35 -14.89 -5.84
N GLN A 84 3.84 -14.19 -6.87
CA GLN A 84 4.04 -12.73 -6.82
C GLN A 84 2.70 -11.99 -6.67
N ARG A 85 1.65 -12.43 -7.36
CA ARG A 85 0.31 -11.85 -7.20
C ARG A 85 -0.27 -12.05 -5.80
N TRP A 86 -0.03 -13.21 -5.18
CA TRP A 86 -0.43 -13.43 -3.80
C TRP A 86 0.19 -12.43 -2.82
N LEU A 87 1.43 -11.98 -3.06
CA LEU A 87 2.05 -10.93 -2.25
C LEU A 87 1.31 -9.59 -2.37
N PHE A 88 0.87 -9.21 -3.57
CA PHE A 88 0.09 -7.97 -3.77
C PHE A 88 -1.32 -8.08 -3.18
N ALA A 89 -1.96 -9.25 -3.28
CA ALA A 89 -3.25 -9.50 -2.63
C ALA A 89 -3.12 -9.45 -1.10
N TYR A 90 -2.08 -10.08 -0.56
CA TYR A 90 -1.74 -9.98 0.86
C TYR A 90 -1.53 -8.53 1.28
N ALA A 91 -0.78 -7.75 0.50
CA ALA A 91 -0.52 -6.34 0.80
C ALA A 91 -1.79 -5.49 0.91
N LEU A 92 -2.85 -5.82 0.15
CA LEU A 92 -4.14 -5.13 0.25
C LEU A 92 -4.96 -5.56 1.47
N VAL A 93 -4.91 -6.84 1.83
CA VAL A 93 -5.79 -7.42 2.86
C VAL A 93 -5.19 -7.35 4.26
N ALA A 94 -3.87 -7.54 4.40
CA ALA A 94 -3.18 -7.61 5.68
C ALA A 94 -3.38 -6.36 6.56
N PRO A 95 -3.31 -5.11 6.02
CA PRO A 95 -3.57 -3.93 6.83
C PRO A 95 -5.00 -3.88 7.39
N ALA A 96 -6.00 -4.26 6.59
CA ALA A 96 -7.40 -4.30 7.04
C ALA A 96 -7.60 -5.35 8.14
N LEU A 97 -6.99 -6.53 8.00
CA LEU A 97 -7.01 -7.57 9.03
C LEU A 97 -6.27 -7.14 10.30
N ALA A 98 -5.16 -6.41 10.16
CA ALA A 98 -4.40 -5.88 11.29
C ALA A 98 -5.24 -4.86 12.08
N VAL A 99 -5.92 -3.94 11.39
CA VAL A 99 -6.83 -2.97 12.03
C VAL A 99 -8.02 -3.68 12.67
N GLY A 100 -8.63 -4.67 11.99
CA GLY A 100 -9.71 -5.46 12.58
C GLY A 100 -9.28 -6.21 13.84
N GLY A 101 -8.10 -6.84 13.81
CA GLY A 101 -7.49 -7.50 14.97
C GLY A 101 -7.15 -6.52 16.09
N PHE A 102 -6.67 -5.32 15.76
CA PHE A 102 -6.44 -4.25 16.72
C PHE A 102 -7.73 -3.88 17.44
N LEU A 103 -8.79 -3.56 16.69
CA LEU A 103 -10.06 -3.15 17.27
C LEU A 103 -10.64 -4.28 18.14
N GLY A 104 -10.55 -5.53 17.68
CA GLY A 104 -10.92 -6.70 18.47
C GLY A 104 -10.15 -6.79 19.78
N THR A 105 -8.82 -6.63 19.76
CA THR A 105 -7.99 -6.65 20.97
C THR A 105 -8.26 -5.46 21.89
N VAL A 106 -8.51 -4.26 21.39
CA VAL A 106 -8.89 -3.09 22.20
C VAL A 106 -10.23 -3.31 22.90
N ILE A 107 -11.23 -3.82 22.19
CA ILE A 107 -12.55 -4.16 22.77
C ILE A 107 -12.43 -5.27 23.81
N LEU A 108 -11.58 -6.27 23.57
CA LEU A 108 -11.38 -7.37 24.52
C LEU A 108 -10.54 -6.95 25.74
N SER A 109 -9.59 -6.03 25.55
CA SER A 109 -8.68 -5.58 26.61
C SER A 109 -9.24 -4.43 27.45
N SER A 110 -10.20 -3.65 26.96
CA SER A 110 -11.02 -2.77 27.80
C SER A 110 -11.86 -3.55 28.81
N ALA A 111 -12.14 -4.83 28.55
CA ALA A 111 -12.76 -5.75 29.51
C ALA A 111 -11.75 -6.44 30.46
N LEU A 112 -10.44 -6.42 30.17
CA LEU A 112 -9.42 -7.24 30.86
C LEU A 112 -8.23 -6.44 31.43
N GLY A 113 -8.28 -5.10 31.47
CA GLY A 113 -7.38 -4.30 32.30
C GLY A 113 -5.98 -3.99 31.75
N GLY A 114 -5.81 -3.79 30.44
CA GLY A 114 -4.67 -3.01 29.92
C GLY A 114 -3.64 -3.74 29.04
N LEU A 115 -4.05 -4.16 27.84
CA LEU A 115 -3.15 -4.67 26.77
C LEU A 115 -3.03 -3.72 25.56
N GLY A 116 -3.63 -2.53 25.61
CA GLY A 116 -3.75 -1.65 24.44
C GLY A 116 -2.43 -1.19 23.81
N GLY A 117 -1.37 -1.00 24.61
CA GLY A 117 -0.06 -0.56 24.12
C GLY A 117 0.68 -1.62 23.29
N LEU A 118 0.61 -2.89 23.70
CA LEU A 118 1.20 -4.02 22.95
C LEU A 118 0.40 -4.33 21.67
N ALA A 119 -0.91 -4.12 21.69
CA ALA A 119 -1.75 -4.27 20.51
C ALA A 119 -1.41 -3.25 19.42
N GLY A 120 -1.14 -1.98 19.79
CA GLY A 120 -0.80 -0.92 18.83
C GLY A 120 0.55 -1.13 18.12
N SER A 121 1.57 -1.61 18.84
CA SER A 121 2.88 -1.90 18.26
C SER A 121 2.84 -3.13 17.34
N ALA A 122 2.12 -4.18 17.72
CA ALA A 122 1.92 -5.36 16.88
C ALA A 122 1.23 -5.02 15.55
N VAL A 123 0.22 -4.15 15.59
CA VAL A 123 -0.53 -3.73 14.40
C VAL A 123 0.33 -2.87 13.48
N SER A 124 1.14 -1.99 14.05
CA SER A 124 2.10 -1.19 13.27
C SER A 124 3.10 -2.08 12.53
N LEU A 125 3.61 -3.13 13.19
CA LEU A 125 4.50 -4.11 12.56
C LEU A 125 3.82 -4.90 11.44
N VAL A 126 2.57 -5.31 11.63
CA VAL A 126 1.82 -6.04 10.59
C VAL A 126 1.48 -5.12 9.41
N VAL A 127 1.15 -3.85 9.64
CA VAL A 127 0.92 -2.90 8.54
C VAL A 127 2.19 -2.69 7.71
N LEU A 128 3.38 -2.71 8.33
CA LEU A 128 4.67 -2.61 7.63
C LEU A 128 5.00 -3.83 6.75
N THR A 129 4.37 -4.99 6.95
CA THR A 129 4.59 -6.15 6.06
C THR A 129 3.98 -5.96 4.68
N ALA A 130 2.94 -5.12 4.55
CA ALA A 130 2.27 -4.84 3.29
C ALA A 130 3.19 -4.16 2.24
N PRO A 131 3.88 -3.03 2.53
CA PRO A 131 4.83 -2.45 1.59
C PRO A 131 6.00 -3.40 1.30
N LEU A 132 6.47 -4.16 2.30
CA LEU A 132 7.52 -5.17 2.09
C LEU A 132 7.06 -6.26 1.10
N ALA A 133 5.83 -6.73 1.18
CA ALA A 133 5.31 -7.73 0.25
C ALA A 133 5.27 -7.20 -1.20
N VAL A 134 4.91 -5.92 -1.40
CA VAL A 134 4.97 -5.27 -2.72
C VAL A 134 6.41 -5.19 -3.22
N LEU A 135 7.35 -4.72 -2.38
CA LEU A 135 8.76 -4.61 -2.73
C LEU A 135 9.38 -5.97 -3.09
N VAL A 136 9.08 -7.02 -2.30
CA VAL A 136 9.54 -8.38 -2.58
C VAL A 136 8.93 -8.90 -3.88
N GLY A 137 7.64 -8.68 -4.13
CA GLY A 137 6.98 -9.12 -5.36
C GLY A 137 7.58 -8.49 -6.62
N VAL A 138 7.82 -7.17 -6.58
CA VAL A 138 8.44 -6.42 -7.69
C VAL A 138 9.93 -6.76 -7.82
N GLY A 139 10.68 -6.77 -6.73
CA GLY A 139 12.11 -7.09 -6.70
C GLY A 139 12.41 -8.51 -7.20
N TRP A 140 11.60 -9.49 -6.79
CA TRP A 140 11.70 -10.86 -7.31
C TRP A 140 11.50 -10.89 -8.83
N LYS A 141 10.50 -10.16 -9.35
CA LYS A 141 10.29 -10.10 -10.80
C LYS A 141 11.48 -9.43 -11.50
N GLY A 142 12.03 -8.37 -10.93
CA GLY A 142 13.23 -7.71 -11.43
C GLY A 142 14.43 -8.65 -11.53
N ALA A 143 14.68 -9.42 -10.46
CA ALA A 143 15.76 -10.42 -10.43
C ALA A 143 15.58 -11.52 -11.49
N GLN A 144 14.35 -12.01 -11.69
CA GLN A 144 14.07 -13.01 -12.75
C GLN A 144 14.37 -12.45 -14.15
N VAL A 145 14.03 -11.19 -14.41
CA VAL A 145 14.27 -10.56 -15.70
C VAL A 145 15.77 -10.32 -15.91
N ALA A 146 16.50 -9.90 -14.87
CA ALA A 146 17.94 -9.75 -14.93
C ALA A 146 18.64 -11.09 -15.20
N ALA A 147 18.32 -12.13 -14.44
CA ALA A 147 18.90 -13.47 -14.58
C ALA A 147 18.55 -14.18 -15.90
N ALA A 148 17.52 -13.74 -16.62
CA ALA A 148 17.20 -14.28 -17.95
C ALA A 148 17.96 -13.56 -19.08
N ARG A 149 18.60 -12.43 -18.78
CA ARG A 149 19.38 -11.63 -19.75
C ARG A 149 20.88 -11.87 -19.67
N PHE A 150 21.35 -12.50 -18.58
CA PHE A 150 22.74 -12.86 -18.32
C PHE A 150 22.84 -14.38 -18.18
#